data_AF-A0A661JLC4-F1
#
_entry.id   AF-A0A661JLC4-F1
#
_cell.length_a   1.000
_cell.length_b   1.000
_cell.length_c   1.000
_cell.angle_alpha   90.00
_cell.angle_beta   90.00
_cell.angle_gamma   90.00
#
_symmetry.space_group_name_H-M   'P 1'
#
loop_
_entity.id
_entity.type
_entity.pdbx_description
1 polymer ?
#
loop_
_entity_poly.entity_id
_entity_poly.type
_entity_poly.pdbx_seq_one_letter_code
_entity_poly.pdbx_strand_id
1 'polypeptide(L)'
;VRVAGKTGTAQVSKMGEKRLKPEELPYELRDHAWFVAYAPADDPKIAVAVLVEHGGHGGSAAAPLAREVIKKWLEIVEGGG
;
A
#
# COMPACT_ATOMS: atom_id res chain seq x y z
N VAL A 1 -0.22 16.41 7.34
CA VAL A 1 1.22 16.06 7.39
C VAL A 1 1.73 15.70 6.00
N ARG A 2 3.02 15.92 5.71
CA ARG A 2 3.66 15.37 4.51
C ARG A 2 3.97 13.90 4.74
N VAL A 3 3.57 13.04 3.82
CA VAL A 3 3.81 11.58 3.85
C VAL A 3 4.75 11.23 2.71
N ALA A 4 5.80 10.47 3.00
CA ALA A 4 6.68 9.90 1.99
C ALA A 4 6.45 8.39 1.95
N GLY A 5 6.34 7.83 0.75
CA GLY A 5 6.05 6.42 0.60
C GLY A 5 6.33 5.91 -0.80
N LYS A 6 6.44 4.59 -0.92
CA LYS A 6 6.68 3.90 -2.18
C LYS A 6 5.65 2.81 -2.38
N THR A 7 5.07 2.79 -3.57
CA THR A 7 4.22 1.69 -4.04
C THR A 7 5.07 0.52 -4.51
N GLY A 8 4.61 -0.68 -4.21
CA GLY A 8 5.09 -1.93 -4.80
C GLY A 8 3.91 -2.70 -5.39
N THR A 9 4.20 -3.54 -6.37
CA THR A 9 3.29 -4.56 -6.87
C THR A 9 4.07 -5.86 -6.82
N ALA A 10 3.58 -6.86 -6.10
CA ALA A 10 4.21 -8.18 -6.07
C ALA A 10 3.40 -9.12 -6.95
N GLN A 11 4.03 -9.62 -8.00
CA GLN A 11 3.37 -10.50 -8.96
C GLN A 11 3.37 -11.94 -8.44
N VAL A 12 2.22 -12.60 -8.50
CA VAL A 12 2.01 -13.95 -7.90
C VAL A 12 2.28 -15.07 -8.91
N SER A 13 2.35 -14.78 -10.21
CA SER A 13 2.55 -15.79 -11.26
C SER A 13 3.69 -15.45 -12.24
N LYS A 14 4.29 -16.50 -12.83
CA LYS A 14 5.30 -16.37 -13.89
C LYS A 14 4.65 -15.78 -15.14
N MET A 15 5.28 -14.76 -15.72
CA MET A 15 4.82 -14.15 -16.96
C MET A 15 4.94 -15.17 -18.10
N GLY A 16 3.81 -15.67 -18.60
CA GLY A 16 3.76 -16.36 -19.89
C GLY A 16 4.07 -15.39 -21.03
N GLU A 17 4.14 -15.88 -22.27
CA GLU A 17 4.46 -15.06 -23.45
C GLU A 17 3.52 -13.87 -23.66
N LYS A 18 2.30 -13.91 -23.07
CA LYS A 18 1.35 -12.79 -23.04
C LYS A 18 1.14 -12.30 -21.61
N ARG A 19 1.26 -10.98 -21.42
CA ARG A 19 0.74 -10.27 -20.25
C ARG A 19 -0.78 -10.23 -20.33
N LEU A 20 -1.44 -11.03 -19.50
CA LEU A 20 -2.88 -10.94 -19.27
C LEU A 20 -3.21 -9.74 -18.38
N LYS A 21 -4.39 -9.15 -18.57
CA LYS A 21 -4.87 -8.11 -17.67
C LYS A 21 -5.29 -8.71 -16.33
N PRO A 22 -5.20 -7.96 -15.21
CA PRO A 22 -5.60 -8.47 -13.90
C PRO A 22 -7.03 -9.02 -13.86
N GLU A 23 -7.95 -8.43 -14.63
CA GLU A 23 -9.36 -8.85 -14.69
C GLU A 23 -9.54 -10.22 -15.37
N GLU A 24 -8.60 -10.58 -16.24
CA GLU A 24 -8.58 -11.85 -17.00
C GLU A 24 -7.90 -12.98 -16.21
N LEU A 25 -7.26 -12.65 -15.09
CA LEU A 25 -6.58 -13.61 -14.23
C LEU A 25 -7.53 -14.16 -13.15
N PRO A 26 -7.46 -15.48 -12.85
CA PRO A 26 -7.99 -16.04 -11.61
C PRO A 26 -7.55 -15.21 -10.40
N TYR A 27 -8.43 -15.08 -9.40
CA TYR A 27 -8.20 -14.20 -8.26
C TYR A 27 -6.87 -14.51 -7.57
N GLU A 28 -6.58 -15.80 -7.32
CA GLU A 28 -5.32 -16.27 -6.73
C GLU A 28 -4.06 -15.93 -7.54
N LEU A 29 -4.18 -15.60 -8.83
CA LEU A 29 -3.05 -15.23 -9.68
C LEU A 29 -2.88 -13.72 -9.85
N ARG A 30 -3.78 -12.91 -9.28
CA ARG A 30 -3.69 -11.45 -9.32
C ARG A 30 -2.59 -10.96 -8.39
N ASP A 31 -1.93 -9.91 -8.84
CA ASP A 31 -0.86 -9.25 -8.11
C ASP A 31 -1.33 -8.76 -6.73
N HIS A 32 -0.43 -8.80 -5.76
CA HIS A 32 -0.64 -8.20 -4.45
C HIS A 32 -0.29 -6.72 -4.48
N ALA A 33 -1.12 -5.91 -3.82
CA ALA A 33 -0.88 -4.48 -3.68
C ALA A 33 -0.05 -4.22 -2.42
N TRP A 34 1.12 -3.60 -2.61
CA TRP A 34 2.02 -3.23 -1.52
C TRP A 34 2.16 -1.71 -1.43
N PHE A 35 2.18 -1.20 -0.21
CA PHE A 35 2.57 0.18 0.04
C PHE A 35 3.29 0.30 1.37
N VAL A 36 4.45 0.96 1.34
CA VAL A 36 5.20 1.30 2.55
C VAL A 36 5.37 2.81 2.60
N ALA A 37 5.10 3.40 3.76
CA ALA A 37 5.21 4.84 3.97
C ALA A 37 5.67 5.17 5.38
N TYR A 38 6.21 6.37 5.54
CA TYR A 38 6.50 6.97 6.82
C TYR A 38 6.00 8.42 6.88
N ALA A 39 5.74 8.90 8.10
CA ALA A 39 5.25 10.25 8.32
C ALA A 39 5.62 10.77 9.72
N PRO A 40 5.74 12.11 9.89
CA PRO A 40 5.95 13.12 8.84
C PRO A 40 7.20 12.87 7.99
N ALA A 41 7.24 13.37 6.76
CA ALA A 41 8.37 13.13 5.84
C ALA A 41 9.70 13.76 6.32
N ASP A 42 9.62 14.90 7.01
CA ASP A 42 10.78 15.68 7.45
C ASP A 42 11.32 15.25 8.82
N ASP A 43 10.45 14.74 9.70
CA ASP A 43 10.79 14.21 11.03
C ASP A 43 9.92 12.97 11.30
N PRO A 44 10.29 11.79 10.78
CA PRO A 44 9.46 10.59 10.82
C PRO A 44 9.16 10.10 12.22
N LYS A 45 7.88 9.89 12.55
CA LYS A 45 7.41 9.36 13.84
C LYS A 45 6.71 8.01 13.75
N ILE A 46 6.18 7.67 12.57
CA ILE A 46 5.54 6.39 12.29
C ILE A 46 5.96 5.87 10.91
N ALA A 47 6.14 4.56 10.80
CA ALA A 47 6.25 3.83 9.54
C ALA A 47 5.13 2.79 9.44
N VAL A 48 4.56 2.62 8.26
CA VAL A 48 3.43 1.71 7.97
C VAL A 48 3.74 0.92 6.71
N ALA A 49 3.55 -0.40 6.78
CA ALA A 49 3.54 -1.28 5.62
C ALA A 49 2.15 -1.90 5.48
N VAL A 50 1.57 -1.80 4.29
CA VAL A 50 0.25 -2.36 3.94
C VAL A 50 0.43 -3.33 2.79
N LEU A 51 -0.09 -4.54 2.99
CA LEU A 51 -0.25 -5.58 1.99
C LEU A 51 -1.75 -5.84 1.81
N VAL A 52 -2.23 -5.77 0.58
CA VAL A 52 -3.55 -6.26 0.21
C VAL A 52 -3.37 -7.44 -0.73
N GLU A 53 -3.66 -8.64 -0.23
CA GLU A 53 -3.64 -9.86 -1.02
C GLU A 53 -4.58 -9.73 -2.21
N HIS A 54 -4.05 -10.08 -3.39
CA HIS A 54 -4.72 -9.97 -4.69
C HIS A 54 -5.33 -8.59 -4.99
N GLY A 55 -4.87 -7.54 -4.29
CA GLY A 55 -5.37 -6.17 -4.38
C GLY A 55 -4.89 -5.41 -5.62
N GLY A 56 -4.09 -6.04 -6.48
CA GLY A 56 -3.54 -5.44 -7.69
C GLY A 56 -2.50 -4.37 -7.39
N HIS A 57 -2.84 -3.10 -7.63
CA HIS A 57 -1.88 -2.00 -7.59
C HIS A 57 -1.74 -1.37 -6.20
N GLY A 58 -0.50 -1.29 -5.71
CA GLY A 58 -0.17 -0.66 -4.43
C GLY A 58 -0.70 0.77 -4.26
N GLY A 59 -0.72 1.57 -5.33
CA GLY A 59 -1.18 2.96 -5.29
C GLY A 59 -2.68 3.15 -5.13
N SER A 60 -3.51 2.25 -5.66
CA SER A 60 -4.96 2.37 -5.61
C SER A 60 -5.60 1.58 -4.47
N ALA A 61 -4.96 0.50 -4.01
CA ALA A 61 -5.49 -0.35 -2.94
C ALA A 61 -4.79 -0.14 -1.60
N ALA A 62 -3.45 -0.24 -1.56
CA ALA A 62 -2.69 -0.24 -0.31
C ALA A 62 -2.35 1.18 0.21
N ALA A 63 -2.11 2.15 -0.68
CA ALA A 63 -1.76 3.52 -0.30
C ALA A 63 -2.88 4.30 0.42
N PRO A 64 -4.16 4.21 0.01
CA PRO A 64 -5.25 4.86 0.74
C PRO A 64 -5.41 4.31 2.17
N LEU A 65 -5.24 2.99 2.36
CA LEU A 65 -5.29 2.35 3.67
C LEU A 65 -4.15 2.87 4.58
N ALA A 66 -2.93 2.94 4.07
CA ALA A 66 -1.80 3.48 4.82
C ALA A 66 -2.03 4.95 5.23
N ARG A 67 -2.65 5.75 4.35
CA ARG A 67 -3.01 7.14 4.65
C ARG A 67 -3.99 7.23 5.83
N GLU A 68 -5.04 6.40 5.86
CA GLU A 68 -6.01 6.40 6.96
C GLU A 68 -5.38 5.96 8.28
N VAL A 69 -4.50 4.94 8.26
CA VAL A 69 -3.74 4.51 9.46
C VAL A 69 -2.86 5.64 9.99
N ILE A 70 -2.05 6.27 9.13
CA ILE A 70 -1.17 7.38 9.51
C ILE A 70 -1.99 8.55 10.07
N LYS A 71 -3.08 8.91 9.40
CA LYS A 71 -3.98 9.98 9.84
C LYS A 71 -4.54 9.68 11.23
N LYS A 72 -5.07 8.47 11.43
CA LYS A 72 -5.68 8.10 12.71
C LYS A 72 -4.65 8.05 13.84
N TRP A 73 -3.46 7.55 13.56
CA TRP A 73 -2.39 7.54 14.55
C TRP A 73 -2.04 8.95 15.01
N LEU A 74 -1.86 9.89 14.08
CA LEU A 74 -1.58 11.30 14.39
C LEU A 74 -2.67 11.95 15.23
N GLU A 75 -3.96 11.72 14.90
CA GLU A 75 -5.08 12.21 15.72
C GLU A 75 -4.97 11.72 17.18
N ILE A 76 -4.57 10.47 17.40
CA ILE A 76 -4.45 9.89 18.73
C ILE A 76 -3.26 10.50 19.50
N VAL A 77 -2.10 10.64 18.86
CA VAL A 77 -0.91 11.18 19.54
C VAL A 77 -0.94 12.70 19.71
N GLU A 78 -1.62 13.45 18.85
CA GLU A 78 -1.77 14.91 18.96
C GLU A 78 -2.96 15.30 19.85
N GLY A 79 -4.02 14.48 19.90
CA GLY A 79 -5.23 14.75 20.69
C GLY A 79 -5.22 14.22 22.12
N GLY A 80 -4.18 13.49 22.53
CA GLY A 80 -4.04 12.89 23.86
C GLY A 80 -3.33 13.75 24.91
N GLY A 81 -3.34 15.07 24.76
CA GLY A 81 -2.75 16.04 25.72
C GLY A 81 -3.67 16.36 26.89
#